data_AF-A0A924BPF3-F1
#
_entry.id   AF-A0A924BPF3-F1
#
_cell.length_a   1.000
_cell.length_b   1.000
_cell.length_c   1.000
_cell.angle_alpha   90.00
_cell.angle_beta   90.00
_cell.angle_gamma   90.00
#
_symmetry.space_group_name_H-M   'P 1'
#
loop_
_entity.id
_entity.type
_entity.pdbx_description
1 polymer ?
#
loop_
_entity_poly.entity_id
_entity_poly.type
_entity_poly.pdbx_seq_one_letter_code
_entity_poly.pdbx_strand_id
1 'polypeptide(L)'
;APATILGDAKGEITATDWPTAAEPFAERALDILESHAPGARSSILARRIVSPLELESDNPNLIGGDQVCGSHHLAQHFLFRPAPGHADGATPVRNLHLTGAAVWPGAGTGAGSGYLLARQLVGK
;
A
#
# COMPACT_ATOMS: atom_id res chain seq x y z
N ALA A 1 1.81 -8.98 -3.08
CA ALA A 1 1.42 -7.61 -3.48
C ALA A 1 1.04 -7.65 -4.96
N PRO A 2 0.13 -6.79 -5.43
CA PRO A 2 -0.34 -6.79 -6.83
C PRO A 2 0.77 -6.49 -7.85
N ALA A 3 1.98 -6.10 -7.43
CA ALA A 3 3.15 -5.87 -8.28
C ALA A 3 3.35 -6.94 -9.38
N THR A 4 3.13 -8.21 -9.04
CA THR A 4 3.21 -9.33 -9.99
C THR A 4 1.82 -9.85 -10.29
N ILE A 5 1.45 -9.80 -11.57
CA ILE A 5 0.18 -10.32 -12.05
C ILE A 5 0.33 -11.83 -12.27
N LEU A 6 -0.33 -12.64 -11.43
CA LEU A 6 -0.33 -14.09 -11.56
C LEU A 6 -1.38 -14.61 -12.56
N GLY A 7 -2.35 -13.75 -12.89
CA GLY A 7 -3.45 -14.05 -13.79
C GLY A 7 -4.73 -13.32 -13.37
N ASP A 8 -5.76 -13.48 -14.19
CA ASP A 8 -7.08 -12.93 -13.94
C ASP A 8 -8.05 -14.02 -13.50
N ALA A 9 -8.65 -13.88 -12.31
CA ALA A 9 -9.61 -14.83 -11.79
C ALA A 9 -10.87 -14.96 -12.67
N LYS A 10 -11.22 -13.92 -13.43
CA LYS A 10 -12.35 -13.93 -14.37
C LYS A 10 -11.96 -14.42 -15.77
N GLY A 11 -10.66 -14.57 -16.07
CA GLY A 11 -10.14 -15.07 -17.33
C GLY A 11 -10.33 -14.15 -18.55
N GLU A 12 -10.62 -12.86 -18.36
CA GLU A 12 -10.86 -11.91 -19.47
C GLU A 12 -9.63 -11.02 -19.75
N ILE A 13 -8.79 -10.78 -18.73
CA ILE A 13 -7.55 -10.01 -18.87
C ILE A 13 -6.40 -11.00 -19.00
N THR A 14 -5.79 -11.06 -20.18
CA THR A 14 -4.63 -11.93 -20.47
C THR A 14 -3.29 -11.26 -20.20
N ALA A 15 -3.28 -9.94 -20.03
CA ALA A 15 -2.09 -9.16 -19.72
C ALA A 15 -1.46 -9.60 -18.39
N THR A 16 -0.14 -9.74 -18.38
CA THR A 16 0.65 -10.16 -17.21
C THR A 16 1.68 -9.11 -16.78
N ASP A 17 1.67 -7.93 -17.41
CA ASP A 17 2.46 -6.76 -17.05
C ASP A 17 1.56 -5.54 -16.83
N TRP A 18 1.95 -4.65 -15.92
CA TRP A 18 1.14 -3.48 -15.56
C TRP A 18 0.92 -2.47 -16.69
N PRO A 19 1.91 -2.17 -17.56
CA PRO A 19 1.70 -1.27 -18.70
C PRO A 19 0.53 -1.71 -19.60
N THR A 20 0.35 -3.02 -19.81
CA THR A 20 -0.76 -3.54 -20.63
C THR A 20 -2.02 -3.90 -19.83
N ALA A 21 -1.88 -4.28 -18.56
CA ALA A 21 -3.01 -4.67 -17.72
C ALA A 21 -3.77 -3.51 -17.07
N ALA A 22 -3.15 -2.33 -16.93
CA ALA A 22 -3.73 -1.20 -16.19
C ALA A 22 -5.07 -0.74 -16.78
N GLU A 23 -5.13 -0.57 -18.10
CA GLU A 23 -6.32 -0.11 -18.83
C GLU A 23 -7.51 -1.10 -18.73
N PRO A 24 -7.38 -2.38 -19.10
CA PRO A 24 -8.49 -3.33 -18.98
C PRO A 24 -8.91 -3.58 -17.52
N PHE A 25 -7.97 -3.49 -16.57
CA PHE A 25 -8.31 -3.58 -15.15
C PHE A 25 -9.12 -2.37 -14.66
N ALA A 26 -8.78 -1.16 -15.13
CA ALA A 26 -9.55 0.04 -14.84
C ALA A 26 -10.96 -0.01 -15.46
N GLU A 27 -11.09 -0.51 -16.68
CA GLU A 27 -12.41 -0.73 -17.30
C GLU A 27 -13.28 -1.68 -16.48
N ARG A 28 -12.71 -2.78 -15.98
CA ARG A 28 -13.44 -3.69 -15.09
C ARG A 28 -13.89 -3.01 -13.80
N ALA A 29 -13.05 -2.18 -13.19
CA ALA A 29 -13.42 -1.43 -12.00
C ALA A 29 -14.57 -0.45 -12.29
N LEU A 30 -14.58 0.17 -13.47
CA LEU A 30 -15.66 1.04 -13.93
C LEU A 30 -16.95 0.27 -14.26
N ASP A 31 -16.87 -0.96 -14.80
CA ASP A 31 -18.04 -1.83 -15.00
C ASP A 31 -18.72 -2.19 -13.67
N ILE A 32 -17.91 -2.50 -12.64
CA ILE A 32 -18.42 -2.74 -11.29
C ILE A 32 -19.08 -1.47 -10.75
N LEU A 33 -18.43 -0.30 -10.88
CA LEU A 33 -19.01 0.97 -10.47
C LEU A 33 -20.34 1.23 -11.17
N GLU A 34 -20.41 1.08 -12.49
CA GLU A 34 -21.62 1.32 -13.28
C GLU A 34 -22.79 0.41 -12.84
N SER A 35 -22.50 -0.84 -12.45
CA SER A 35 -23.53 -1.76 -11.93
C SER A 35 -24.13 -1.33 -10.59
N HIS A 36 -23.36 -0.60 -9.78
CA HIS A 36 -23.79 -0.10 -8.47
C HIS A 36 -24.25 1.38 -8.52
N ALA A 37 -23.81 2.14 -9.51
CA ALA A 37 -24.10 3.54 -9.72
C ALA A 37 -24.32 3.81 -11.23
N PRO A 38 -25.50 3.46 -11.78
CA PRO A 38 -25.80 3.65 -13.20
C PRO A 38 -25.69 5.13 -13.62
N GLY A 39 -25.04 5.37 -14.76
CA GLY A 39 -24.73 6.70 -15.28
C GLY A 39 -23.45 7.31 -14.73
N ALA A 40 -22.70 6.64 -13.85
CA ALA A 40 -21.44 7.16 -13.34
C ALA A 40 -20.42 7.40 -14.46
N ARG A 41 -20.34 6.49 -15.44
CA ARG A 41 -19.42 6.61 -16.58
C ARG A 41 -19.65 7.88 -17.41
N SER A 42 -20.90 8.29 -17.60
CA SER A 42 -21.21 9.49 -18.39
C SER A 42 -20.79 10.80 -17.70
N SER A 43 -20.50 10.74 -16.39
CA SER A 43 -20.05 11.89 -15.60
C SER A 43 -18.53 12.00 -15.50
N ILE A 44 -17.77 11.07 -16.10
CA ILE A 44 -16.30 11.07 -16.07
C ILE A 44 -15.75 12.09 -17.08
N LEU A 45 -15.10 13.15 -16.57
CA LEU A 45 -14.45 14.17 -17.41
C LEU A 45 -13.03 13.79 -17.83
N ALA A 46 -12.31 13.07 -16.96
CA ALA A 46 -10.94 12.63 -17.17
C ALA A 46 -10.64 11.42 -16.28
N ARG A 47 -9.62 10.64 -16.66
CA ARG A 47 -9.16 9.48 -15.90
C ARG A 47 -7.64 9.45 -15.86
N ARG A 48 -7.10 9.07 -14.69
CA ARG A 48 -5.70 8.69 -14.49
C ARG A 48 -5.67 7.34 -13.80
N ILE A 49 -4.95 6.38 -14.39
CA ILE A 49 -4.73 5.05 -13.81
C ILE A 49 -3.34 5.08 -13.21
N VAL A 50 -3.20 4.73 -11.93
CA VAL A 50 -1.91 4.63 -11.24
C VAL A 50 -1.63 3.17 -10.97
N SER A 51 -0.71 2.58 -11.73
CA SER A 51 -0.29 1.19 -11.53
C SER A 51 0.64 1.03 -10.31
N PRO A 52 0.83 -0.19 -9.77
CA PRO A 52 1.86 -0.46 -8.77
C PRO A 52 3.27 -0.03 -9.17
N LEU A 53 3.63 -0.14 -10.45
CA LEU A 53 4.93 0.33 -10.97
C LEU A 53 5.04 1.86 -10.88
N GLU A 54 3.97 2.58 -11.21
CA GLU A 54 3.96 4.04 -11.07
C GLU A 54 3.99 4.47 -9.61
N LEU A 55 3.27 3.79 -8.72
CA LEU A 55 3.33 4.06 -7.28
C LEU A 55 4.76 3.94 -6.74
N GLU A 56 5.46 2.86 -7.08
CA GLU A 56 6.85 2.66 -6.66
C GLU A 56 7.81 3.69 -7.29
N SER A 57 7.58 4.06 -8.55
CA SER A 57 8.36 5.10 -9.24
C SER A 57 8.15 6.48 -8.62
N ASP A 58 6.92 6.80 -8.19
CA ASP A 58 6.57 8.08 -7.58
C ASP A 58 7.08 8.17 -6.13
N ASN A 59 7.11 7.04 -5.41
CA ASN A 59 7.63 6.97 -4.06
C ASN A 59 8.35 5.62 -3.81
N PRO A 60 9.68 5.63 -3.62
CA PRO A 60 10.47 4.40 -3.46
C PRO A 60 10.15 3.62 -2.18
N ASN A 61 9.38 4.20 -1.25
CA ASN A 61 8.87 3.47 -0.08
C ASN A 61 7.65 2.57 -0.40
N LEU A 62 7.07 2.70 -1.60
CA LEU A 62 5.92 1.93 -2.09
C LEU A 62 6.39 0.73 -2.91
N ILE A 63 7.28 -0.09 -2.35
CA ILE A 63 7.85 -1.26 -3.04
C ILE A 63 6.72 -2.17 -3.54
N GLY A 64 6.70 -2.47 -4.85
CA GLY A 64 5.63 -3.23 -5.50
C GLY A 64 4.25 -2.56 -5.43
N GLY A 65 4.21 -1.23 -5.28
CA GLY A 65 2.99 -0.44 -5.06
C GLY A 65 2.39 -0.57 -3.65
N ASP A 66 3.15 -1.08 -2.67
CA ASP A 66 2.64 -1.32 -1.32
C ASP A 66 2.65 -0.07 -0.44
N GLN A 67 1.46 0.53 -0.29
CA GLN A 67 1.25 1.70 0.58
C GLN A 67 1.27 1.43 2.09
N VAL A 68 1.24 0.16 2.51
CA VAL A 68 1.23 -0.19 3.93
C VAL A 68 2.58 -0.72 4.45
N CYS A 69 3.60 -0.76 3.60
CA CYS A 69 4.95 -1.25 3.92
C CYS A 69 4.92 -2.66 4.55
N GLY A 70 4.28 -3.62 3.90
CA GLY A 70 4.21 -5.01 4.29
C GLY A 70 2.82 -5.48 4.72
N SER A 71 2.66 -6.78 4.88
CA SER A 71 1.36 -7.40 5.12
C SER A 71 0.75 -7.07 6.50
N HIS A 72 -0.58 -7.06 6.53
CA HIS A 72 -1.38 -7.04 7.76
C HIS A 72 -1.76 -8.45 8.27
N HIS A 73 -1.27 -9.52 7.63
CA HIS A 73 -1.39 -10.86 8.19
C HIS A 73 -0.63 -10.98 9.51
N LEU A 74 -1.16 -11.77 10.45
CA LEU A 74 -0.59 -11.94 11.79
C LEU A 74 0.90 -12.32 11.80
N ALA A 75 1.35 -13.06 10.79
CA ALA A 75 2.75 -13.47 10.65
C ALA A 75 3.72 -12.31 10.37
N GLN A 76 3.23 -11.14 9.93
CA GLN A 76 4.04 -9.96 9.58
C GLN A 76 3.58 -8.68 10.30
N HIS A 77 2.47 -8.73 11.03
CA HIS A 77 1.86 -7.55 11.65
C HIS A 77 2.16 -7.45 13.15
N PHE A 78 1.69 -6.38 13.80
CA PHE A 78 1.90 -6.15 15.24
C PHE A 78 3.38 -6.13 15.65
N LEU A 79 3.76 -6.99 16.60
CA LEU A 79 5.10 -7.11 17.18
C LEU A 79 6.19 -7.53 16.18
N PHE A 80 5.82 -7.94 14.97
CA PHE A 80 6.73 -8.32 13.90
C PHE A 80 7.09 -7.15 12.98
N ARG A 81 6.57 -5.95 13.24
CA ARG A 81 6.85 -4.73 12.47
C ARG A 81 7.80 -3.82 13.24
N PRO A 82 8.88 -3.28 12.65
CA PRO A 82 9.45 -3.62 11.35
C PRO A 82 10.21 -4.95 11.37
N ALA A 83 10.57 -5.44 12.56
CA ALA A 83 11.18 -6.73 12.81
C ALA A 83 10.81 -7.20 14.22
N PRO A 84 10.87 -8.52 14.49
CA PRO A 84 10.68 -9.05 15.85
C PRO A 84 11.57 -8.33 16.86
N GLY A 85 10.99 -7.83 17.95
CA GLY A 85 11.71 -7.12 19.01
C GLY A 85 11.95 -5.63 18.77
N HIS A 86 11.52 -5.10 17.62
CA HIS A 86 11.71 -3.70 17.24
C HIS A 86 10.39 -2.94 17.03
N ALA A 87 9.31 -3.41 17.66
CA ALA A 87 7.97 -2.87 17.45
C ALA A 87 7.78 -1.40 17.84
N ASP A 88 8.64 -0.89 18.71
CA ASP A 88 8.71 0.52 19.09
C ASP A 88 9.49 1.39 18.09
N GLY A 89 10.07 0.80 17.04
CA GLY A 89 10.90 1.50 16.06
C GLY A 89 12.35 1.69 16.51
N ALA A 90 12.78 1.12 17.64
CA ALA A 90 14.18 1.15 18.03
C ALA A 90 15.04 0.36 17.04
N THR A 91 16.29 0.78 16.82
CA THR A 91 17.24 0.05 15.96
C THR A 91 18.49 -0.34 16.73
N PRO A 92 19.29 -1.33 16.25
CA PRO A 92 20.58 -1.66 16.84
C PRO A 92 21.61 -0.51 16.75
N VAL A 93 21.37 0.49 15.90
CA VAL A 93 22.24 1.65 15.73
C VAL A 93 21.84 2.73 16.74
N ARG A 94 22.80 3.12 17.58
CA ARG A 94 22.58 4.14 18.61
C ARG A 94 22.03 5.44 18.00
N ASN A 95 20.95 5.94 18.57
CA ASN A 95 20.24 7.18 18.16
C ASN A 95 19.67 7.14 16.73
N LEU A 96 19.48 5.95 16.15
CA LEU A 96 18.71 5.77 14.92
C LEU A 96 17.38 5.10 15.28
N HIS A 97 16.29 5.74 14.89
CA HIS A 97 14.93 5.29 15.15
C HIS A 97 14.15 5.22 13.84
N LEU A 98 13.29 4.22 13.72
CA LEU A 98 12.35 4.07 12.62
C LEU A 98 10.98 4.57 13.03
N THR A 99 10.26 5.14 12.06
CA THR A 99 8.87 5.53 12.22
C THR A 99 8.16 5.44 10.87
N GLY A 100 6.84 5.64 10.85
CA GLY A 100 6.00 5.53 9.67
C GLY A 100 5.28 4.18 9.58
N ALA A 101 4.80 3.86 8.38
CA ALA A 101 3.90 2.73 8.16
C ALA A 101 4.51 1.37 8.53
N ALA A 102 5.84 1.23 8.40
CA ALA A 102 6.60 0.02 8.71
C ALA A 102 6.71 -0.31 10.21
N VAL A 103 6.35 0.63 11.10
CA VAL A 103 6.49 0.48 12.56
C VAL A 103 5.11 0.44 13.20
N TRP A 104 4.91 -0.42 14.20
CA TRP A 104 3.65 -0.50 14.95
C TRP A 104 3.27 0.89 15.52
N PRO A 105 1.99 1.35 15.45
CA PRO A 105 0.75 0.65 15.11
C PRO A 105 0.50 0.39 13.62
N GLY A 106 1.43 0.76 12.74
CA GLY A 106 1.39 0.42 11.33
C GLY A 106 0.93 1.56 10.43
N ALA A 107 0.43 1.19 9.26
CA ALA A 107 0.10 2.11 8.17
C ALA A 107 -1.16 2.94 8.43
N GLY A 108 -1.34 3.98 7.61
CA GLY A 108 -2.47 4.90 7.64
C GLY A 108 -2.08 6.32 8.04
N THR A 109 -3.07 7.21 8.02
CA THR A 109 -2.87 8.66 8.25
C THR A 109 -2.90 9.06 9.73
N GLY A 110 -3.12 8.11 10.65
CA GLY A 110 -3.26 8.38 12.08
C GLY A 110 -1.98 8.75 12.82
N ALA A 111 -0.81 8.73 12.15
CA ALA A 111 0.50 9.14 12.68
C ALA A 111 0.94 8.43 13.99
N GLY A 112 0.35 7.28 14.32
CA GLY A 112 0.54 6.63 15.62
C GLY A 112 1.99 6.25 15.94
N SER A 113 2.75 5.74 14.95
CA SER A 113 4.15 5.35 15.16
C SER A 113 5.04 6.58 15.40
N GLY A 114 4.74 7.70 14.74
CA GLY A 114 5.40 8.98 14.97
C GLY A 114 5.12 9.53 16.36
N TYR A 115 3.86 9.46 16.81
CA TYR A 115 3.47 9.88 18.15
C TYR A 115 4.16 9.06 19.25
N LEU A 116 4.21 7.74 19.12
CA LEU A 116 4.87 6.87 20.09
C LEU A 116 6.38 7.11 20.14
N LEU A 117 7.04 7.26 18.98
CA LEU A 117 8.45 7.59 18.92
C LEU A 117 8.73 8.95 19.60
N ALA A 118 7.92 9.97 19.31
CA ALA A 118 8.07 11.28 19.93
C ALA A 118 7.99 11.19 21.46
N ARG A 119 7.01 10.44 21.99
CA ARG A 119 6.86 10.18 23.43
C ARG A 119 8.09 9.51 24.04
N GLN A 120 8.62 8.49 23.38
CA GLN A 120 9.84 7.80 23.80
C GLN A 120 11.04 8.76 23.87
N LEU A 121 11.21 9.61 22.86
CA LEU A 121 12.33 10.55 22.78
C LEU A 121 12.26 11.67 23.83
N VAL A 122 11.06 12.11 24.22
CA VAL A 122 10.87 13.11 25.27
C VAL A 122 10.75 12.52 26.68
N GLY A 123 10.84 11.18 26.82
CA GLY A 123 10.77 10.47 28.10
C GLY A 123 9.40 10.49 28.79
N LYS A 124 8.28 10.47 28.03
CA LYS A 124 6.90 10.55 28.54
C LYS A 124 6.04 9.32 28.26
#